data_AF-A0A9W6CNA1-F1
#
_entry.id   AF-A0A9W6CNA1-F1
#
_cell.length_a   1.000
_cell.length_b   1.000
_cell.length_c   1.000
_cell.angle_alpha   90.00
_cell.angle_beta   90.00
_cell.angle_gamma   90.00
#
_symmetry.space_group_name_H-M   'P 1'
#
loop_
_entity.id
_entity.type
_entity.pdbx_description
1 polymer ?
#
loop_
_entity_poly.entity_id
_entity_poly.type
_entity_poly.pdbx_seq_one_letter_code
_entity_poly.pdbx_strand_id
1 'polypeptide(L)'
;MYGRDTLAEPMAGTAALGQSGPTGTGTPRQTRNAQGSAFSSDPGTFARDFLSYGRDVAERWILFWDTLRQRADNMLAHERAGKPALLDFDYEVLLDARRLERPANYALLRVTRVGDECLEDCLDAAKPPVVILDPRAGHGPGIGGFKQDSEVGIALHQGHPVYFVTFYPEPAAGQTLADVLHVLRRFVEEVSWRHSGAAPVLYGNCQAGWAVTLLAANCAGLAGPAVLNGTPLSYWAGETGINPMRIAAGFEGGAWLTHLLADLGDGRFDGAFLVQNFEGLKPEAVWEKYANLYAHMDTERERFLAFERWWGGYYFLSREEILAIVENFFVGNRLEQGRVRICEGCHADLRRIRNPLVIFASYGDNITPPHQALGWLPIVYQDTEDLKAAGQRIVYLINRHVGHLGIFVSAKVARLEHRAILESLPRIETLPPGLYEMKIDNPSGDPDCREGAYQVRFEAREVSDIRFARQDPAFERVRDLSERNEAFYRTFVSPWVRALTTPWSAAMLETLHPMRTSRYLLSEGFMPWMRDVRWLAEQVAADRHPAAADNPFKVEEEHVVSRVAEGIEQGRRLRDALWERLFDSLYDGVGSAHPAGADPQHRSEGTGPQDTRSGLDFQAAGISRTAAIGEN
;
A
#
# COMPACT_ATOMS: atom_id res chain seq x y z
N MET A 1 9.83 28.34 46.96
CA MET A 1 10.75 28.16 48.09
C MET A 1 12.15 28.12 47.49
N TYR A 2 12.98 29.13 47.80
CA TYR A 2 14.41 29.36 47.54
C TYR A 2 15.16 28.42 46.57
N GLY A 3 15.92 28.86 45.56
CA GLY A 3 16.33 30.20 45.11
C GLY A 3 17.73 30.14 44.47
N ARG A 4 17.98 31.05 43.50
CA ARG A 4 19.28 31.61 43.05
C ARG A 4 20.24 30.65 42.30
N ASP A 5 20.89 31.01 41.19
CA ASP A 5 21.57 32.27 40.87
C ASP A 5 21.50 32.68 39.38
N THR A 6 21.41 34.00 39.21
CA THR A 6 21.62 34.84 38.03
C THR A 6 23.09 35.02 37.68
N LEU A 7 23.42 35.34 36.42
CA LEU A 7 24.40 36.36 35.94
C LEU A 7 24.35 36.33 34.39
N ALA A 8 23.72 37.28 33.69
CA ALA A 8 24.13 38.65 33.34
C ALA A 8 24.58 38.76 31.86
N GLU A 9 23.79 39.48 31.05
CA GLU A 9 24.20 40.04 29.74
C GLU A 9 25.20 41.21 29.92
N PRO A 10 25.81 41.75 28.84
CA PRO A 10 25.15 42.89 28.18
C PRO A 10 25.29 42.98 26.63
N MET A 11 24.16 43.31 26.01
CA MET A 11 23.87 44.31 24.96
C MET A 11 24.99 45.02 24.14
N ALA A 12 24.68 45.10 22.83
CA ALA A 12 24.76 46.24 21.90
C ALA A 12 26.04 46.51 21.05
N GLY A 13 25.82 46.64 19.73
CA GLY A 13 26.78 47.19 18.77
C GLY A 13 26.32 47.11 17.31
N THR A 14 25.55 48.09 16.86
CA THR A 14 25.11 48.33 15.48
C THR A 14 26.22 48.90 14.56
N ALA A 15 26.05 48.65 13.25
CA ALA A 15 26.44 49.47 12.07
C ALA A 15 27.72 49.11 11.26
N ALA A 16 27.45 48.54 10.07
CA ALA A 16 27.72 49.07 8.72
C ALA A 16 29.16 49.26 8.15
N LEU A 17 29.31 48.66 6.94
CA LEU A 17 29.99 49.12 5.72
C LEU A 17 31.53 49.31 5.70
N GLY A 18 32.19 48.58 4.78
CA GLY A 18 33.43 49.07 4.12
C GLY A 18 34.50 48.04 3.75
N GLN A 19 34.40 47.50 2.53
CA GLN A 19 35.47 47.09 1.59
C GLN A 19 36.91 46.83 2.08
N SER A 20 37.43 45.63 1.81
CA SER A 20 38.64 45.37 0.97
C SER A 20 39.01 43.88 1.00
N GLY A 21 39.36 43.32 -0.18
CA GLY A 21 39.75 41.92 -0.35
C GLY A 21 41.14 41.56 0.24
N PRO A 22 41.54 40.29 0.15
CA PRO A 22 42.29 39.91 -1.06
C PRO A 22 41.98 38.52 -1.63
N THR A 23 41.97 38.47 -2.96
CA THR A 23 42.47 37.42 -3.86
C THR A 23 42.72 36.01 -3.29
N GLY A 24 41.85 35.07 -3.66
CA GLY A 24 42.10 33.64 -3.65
C GLY A 24 41.43 33.00 -4.86
N THR A 25 42.25 32.50 -5.78
CA THR A 25 41.93 31.91 -7.09
C THR A 25 40.73 30.97 -7.08
N GLY A 26 39.71 31.30 -7.87
CA GLY A 26 38.58 30.43 -8.15
C GLY A 26 39.03 29.18 -8.92
N THR A 27 38.74 28.02 -8.35
CA THR A 27 38.76 26.74 -9.09
C THR A 27 37.43 26.62 -9.85
N PRO A 28 37.42 26.33 -11.16
CA PRO A 28 36.16 26.16 -11.87
C PRO A 28 35.45 24.93 -11.32
N ARG A 29 34.20 25.12 -10.90
CA ARG A 29 33.24 24.04 -10.64
C ARG A 29 33.03 23.30 -11.96
N GLN A 30 33.85 22.27 -12.21
CA GLN A 30 33.65 21.34 -13.30
C GLN A 30 32.31 20.64 -13.08
N THR A 31 31.37 20.96 -13.94
CA THR A 31 30.27 20.09 -14.34
C THR A 31 30.85 18.69 -14.62
N ARG A 32 30.61 17.74 -13.71
CA ARG A 32 30.81 16.31 -13.98
C ARG A 32 29.79 15.87 -15.03
N ASN A 33 30.10 16.18 -16.29
CA ASN A 33 29.55 15.45 -17.41
C ASN A 33 30.06 14.01 -17.33
N ALA A 34 29.18 13.07 -17.68
CA ALA A 34 29.44 11.64 -17.81
C ALA A 34 30.77 11.34 -18.51
N GLN A 35 31.82 11.08 -17.72
CA GLN A 35 32.92 10.24 -18.15
C GLN A 35 32.57 8.86 -17.62
N GLY A 36 32.21 7.94 -18.53
CA GLY A 36 32.07 6.54 -18.19
C GLY A 36 33.31 6.08 -17.44
N SER A 37 33.13 5.33 -16.36
CA SER A 37 34.21 4.75 -15.57
C SER A 37 35.06 3.86 -16.48
N ALA A 38 36.12 4.42 -17.07
CA ALA A 38 36.97 3.70 -17.98
C ALA A 38 37.79 2.69 -17.18
N PHE A 39 37.71 1.42 -17.56
CA PHE A 39 38.62 0.40 -17.06
C PHE A 39 40.06 0.90 -17.23
N SER A 40 40.86 0.79 -16.17
CA SER A 40 42.26 1.18 -16.23
C SER A 40 42.99 0.36 -17.29
N SER A 41 43.78 1.03 -18.14
CA SER A 41 44.69 0.37 -19.08
C SER A 41 45.96 -0.15 -18.40
N ASP A 42 46.21 0.23 -17.14
CA ASP A 42 47.28 -0.34 -16.31
C ASP A 42 46.88 -1.74 -15.81
N PRO A 43 47.62 -2.81 -16.19
CA PRO A 43 47.28 -4.18 -15.82
C PRO A 43 47.23 -4.42 -14.30
N GLY A 44 48.06 -3.72 -13.53
CA GLY A 44 48.13 -3.89 -12.06
C GLY A 44 46.89 -3.34 -11.36
N THR A 45 46.46 -2.15 -11.75
CA THR A 45 45.22 -1.52 -11.26
C THR A 45 44.01 -2.32 -11.69
N PHE A 46 43.94 -2.71 -12.98
CA PHE A 46 42.86 -3.55 -13.49
C PHE A 46 42.71 -4.87 -12.70
N ALA A 47 43.82 -5.59 -12.48
CA ALA A 47 43.79 -6.84 -11.73
C ALA A 47 43.33 -6.64 -10.28
N ARG A 48 43.75 -5.55 -9.63
CA ARG A 48 43.33 -5.21 -8.26
C ARG A 48 41.83 -4.91 -8.17
N ASP A 49 41.32 -4.09 -9.09
CA ASP A 49 39.91 -3.73 -9.15
C ASP A 49 39.06 -4.97 -9.43
N PHE A 50 39.50 -5.82 -10.35
CA PHE A 50 38.83 -7.08 -10.67
C PHE A 50 38.80 -8.05 -9.48
N LEU A 51 39.92 -8.25 -8.79
CA LEU A 51 39.99 -9.17 -7.64
C LEU A 51 39.20 -8.66 -6.44
N SER A 52 39.26 -7.35 -6.14
CA SER A 52 38.48 -6.74 -5.06
C SER A 52 36.98 -6.80 -5.35
N TYR A 53 36.57 -6.52 -6.59
CA TYR A 53 35.19 -6.71 -7.02
C TYR A 53 34.75 -8.17 -6.97
N GLY A 54 35.57 -9.12 -7.44
CA GLY A 54 35.25 -10.54 -7.41
C GLY A 54 35.05 -11.08 -5.98
N ARG A 55 35.89 -10.62 -5.03
CA ARG A 55 35.71 -10.92 -3.60
C ARG A 55 34.40 -10.32 -3.08
N ASP A 56 34.15 -9.04 -3.36
CA ASP A 56 32.92 -8.35 -2.94
C ASP A 56 31.65 -9.06 -3.44
N VAL A 57 31.63 -9.46 -4.72
CA VAL A 57 30.53 -10.23 -5.32
C VAL A 57 30.30 -11.54 -4.58
N ALA A 58 31.35 -12.31 -4.32
CA ALA A 58 31.23 -13.58 -3.60
C ALA A 58 30.67 -13.40 -2.17
N GLU A 59 31.17 -12.40 -1.46
CA GLU A 59 30.69 -12.06 -0.11
C GLU A 59 29.23 -11.59 -0.12
N ARG A 60 28.84 -10.70 -1.05
CA ARG A 60 27.45 -10.24 -1.21
C ARG A 60 26.49 -11.38 -1.53
N TRP A 61 26.88 -12.35 -2.36
CA TRP A 61 26.06 -13.52 -2.65
C TRP A 61 25.81 -14.40 -1.42
N ILE A 62 26.84 -14.64 -0.60
CA ILE A 62 26.71 -15.41 0.64
C ILE A 62 25.70 -14.72 1.58
N LEU A 63 25.87 -13.42 1.81
CA LEU A 63 24.98 -12.63 2.67
C LEU A 63 23.56 -12.50 2.09
N PHE A 64 23.42 -12.41 0.77
CA PHE A 64 22.13 -12.38 0.08
C PHE A 64 21.36 -13.70 0.30
N TRP A 65 22.00 -14.84 0.08
CA TRP A 65 21.36 -16.15 0.30
C TRP A 65 21.03 -16.38 1.77
N ASP A 66 21.89 -15.96 2.70
CA ASP A 66 21.58 -15.99 4.12
C ASP A 66 20.39 -15.08 4.48
N THR A 67 20.26 -13.92 3.85
CA THR A 67 19.09 -13.05 4.03
C THR A 67 17.81 -13.72 3.53
N LEU A 68 17.84 -14.40 2.38
CA LEU A 68 16.68 -15.13 1.88
C LEU A 68 16.32 -16.35 2.73
N ARG A 69 17.32 -17.00 3.34
CA ARG A 69 17.13 -18.05 4.35
C ARG A 69 16.42 -17.50 5.58
N GLN A 70 16.92 -16.41 6.15
CA GLN A 70 16.31 -15.76 7.31
C GLN A 70 14.88 -15.35 7.04
N ARG A 71 14.59 -14.80 5.85
CA ARG A 71 13.22 -14.53 5.41
C ARG A 71 12.34 -15.78 5.50
N ALA A 72 12.83 -16.91 4.98
CA ALA A 72 12.08 -18.17 4.99
C ALA A 72 11.85 -18.70 6.41
N ASP A 73 12.89 -18.66 7.26
CA ASP A 73 12.80 -19.08 8.65
C ASP A 73 11.85 -18.16 9.45
N ASN A 74 11.91 -16.85 9.23
CA ASN A 74 11.03 -15.86 9.83
C ASN A 74 9.57 -16.10 9.43
N MET A 75 9.31 -16.38 8.15
CA MET A 75 7.98 -16.72 7.66
C MET A 75 7.44 -17.98 8.37
N LEU A 76 8.23 -19.06 8.43
CA LEU A 76 7.83 -20.28 9.13
C LEU A 76 7.61 -20.07 10.64
N ALA A 77 8.45 -19.26 11.29
CA ALA A 77 8.30 -18.92 12.69
C ALA A 77 7.00 -18.13 12.93
N HIS A 78 6.69 -17.17 12.07
CA HIS A 78 5.46 -16.39 12.13
C HIS A 78 4.21 -17.27 11.95
N GLU A 79 4.26 -18.22 11.02
CA GLU A 79 3.18 -19.21 10.81
C GLU A 79 2.97 -20.10 12.02
N ARG A 80 4.04 -20.63 12.62
CA ARG A 80 3.97 -21.43 13.85
C ARG A 80 3.43 -20.65 15.04
N ALA A 81 3.67 -19.34 15.08
CA ALA A 81 3.10 -18.45 16.08
C ALA A 81 1.61 -18.11 15.84
N GLY A 82 1.00 -18.65 14.77
CA GLY A 82 -0.39 -18.40 14.41
C GLY A 82 -0.62 -17.10 13.64
N LYS A 83 0.44 -16.53 13.03
CA LYS A 83 0.45 -15.27 12.27
C LYS A 83 -0.18 -14.10 13.06
N PRO A 84 0.41 -13.68 14.18
CA PRO A 84 -0.09 -12.51 14.93
C PRO A 84 -0.02 -11.22 14.09
N ALA A 85 -0.80 -10.20 14.46
CA ALA A 85 -0.77 -8.91 13.76
C ALA A 85 0.61 -8.24 13.87
N LEU A 86 1.08 -7.65 12.76
CA LEU A 86 2.41 -7.04 12.67
C LEU A 86 2.34 -5.54 12.98
N LEU A 87 2.05 -5.20 14.23
CA LEU A 87 2.05 -3.82 14.72
C LEU A 87 3.34 -3.54 15.50
N ASP A 88 3.89 -2.34 15.34
CA ASP A 88 5.04 -1.81 16.11
C ASP A 88 4.62 -1.17 17.44
N PHE A 89 3.38 -1.48 17.87
CA PHE A 89 2.70 -0.89 19.02
C PHE A 89 2.09 -2.00 19.85
N ASP A 90 2.08 -1.81 21.17
CA ASP A 90 1.36 -2.75 22.03
C ASP A 90 -0.13 -2.47 22.01
N TYR A 91 -0.89 -3.55 22.06
CA TYR A 91 -2.33 -3.51 22.00
C TYR A 91 -2.96 -4.53 22.92
N GLU A 92 -4.22 -4.26 23.25
CA GLU A 92 -5.12 -5.26 23.81
C GLU A 92 -6.25 -5.59 22.83
N VAL A 93 -6.71 -6.84 22.85
CA VAL A 93 -7.87 -7.27 22.07
C VAL A 93 -9.13 -6.91 22.86
N LEU A 94 -9.95 -6.02 22.31
CA LEU A 94 -11.22 -5.62 22.92
C LEU A 94 -12.36 -6.56 22.54
N LEU A 95 -12.46 -6.88 21.26
CA LEU A 95 -13.50 -7.76 20.73
C LEU A 95 -12.89 -8.74 19.74
N ASP A 96 -13.17 -10.03 19.94
CA ASP A 96 -12.86 -11.10 18.99
C ASP A 96 -14.16 -11.51 18.30
N ALA A 97 -14.31 -11.15 17.03
CA ALA A 97 -15.55 -11.35 16.30
C ALA A 97 -15.86 -12.82 16.01
N ARG A 98 -14.89 -13.73 16.14
CA ARG A 98 -15.13 -15.18 16.02
C ARG A 98 -16.05 -15.70 17.12
N ARG A 99 -16.20 -14.95 18.21
CA ARG A 99 -17.04 -15.28 19.37
C ARG A 99 -18.41 -14.60 19.34
N LEU A 100 -18.71 -13.81 18.30
CA LEU A 100 -20.01 -13.18 18.13
C LEU A 100 -21.03 -14.16 17.53
N GLU A 101 -22.32 -13.84 17.67
CA GLU A 101 -23.41 -14.64 17.12
C GLU A 101 -23.31 -14.81 15.59
N ARG A 102 -22.87 -13.76 14.91
CA ARG A 102 -22.48 -13.79 13.49
C ARG A 102 -20.96 -13.70 13.41
N PRO A 103 -20.25 -14.83 13.36
CA PRO A 103 -18.81 -14.82 13.48
C PRO A 103 -18.16 -14.31 12.20
N ALA A 104 -17.14 -13.46 12.36
CA ALA A 104 -16.17 -13.16 11.32
C ALA A 104 -14.77 -13.25 11.91
N ASN A 105 -13.76 -13.50 11.09
CA ASN A 105 -12.37 -13.64 11.52
C ASN A 105 -11.68 -12.30 11.79
N TYR A 106 -12.39 -11.35 12.38
CA TYR A 106 -11.89 -10.01 12.69
C TYR A 106 -11.75 -9.80 14.19
N ALA A 107 -10.93 -8.84 14.59
CA ALA A 107 -10.81 -8.39 15.97
C ALA A 107 -10.62 -6.87 16.04
N LEU A 108 -11.14 -6.27 17.10
CA LEU A 108 -10.90 -4.87 17.44
C LEU A 108 -9.79 -4.79 18.47
N LEU A 109 -8.74 -4.03 18.15
CA LEU A 109 -7.61 -3.76 19.03
C LEU A 109 -7.67 -2.32 19.54
N ARG A 110 -7.27 -2.10 20.80
CA ARG A 110 -6.94 -0.78 21.34
C ARG A 110 -5.42 -0.67 21.44
N VAL A 111 -4.84 0.38 20.87
CA VAL A 111 -3.41 0.67 21.02
C VAL A 111 -3.17 1.26 22.42
N THR A 112 -2.16 0.76 23.13
CA THR A 112 -1.95 1.03 24.56
C THR A 112 -0.56 1.62 24.88
N ARG A 113 0.47 1.27 24.09
CA ARG A 113 1.86 1.70 24.33
C ARG A 113 2.61 1.90 23.01
N VAL A 114 3.55 2.85 23.00
CA VAL A 114 4.56 3.00 21.95
C VAL A 114 5.93 2.90 22.61
N GLY A 115 6.72 1.87 22.28
CA GLY A 115 7.98 1.62 22.98
C GLY A 115 7.75 1.50 24.50
N ASP A 116 8.51 2.23 25.32
CA ASP A 116 8.38 2.23 26.78
C ASP A 116 7.42 3.30 27.33
N GLU A 117 6.71 4.03 26.47
CA GLU A 117 5.84 5.14 26.86
C GLU A 117 4.36 4.73 26.92
N CYS A 118 3.75 4.86 28.10
CA CYS A 118 2.31 4.69 28.28
C CYS A 118 1.55 5.86 27.64
N LEU A 119 0.56 5.56 26.80
CA LEU A 119 -0.15 6.57 26.03
C LEU A 119 -1.21 7.33 26.82
N GLU A 120 -1.71 6.80 27.95
CA GLU A 120 -2.89 7.34 28.63
C GLU A 120 -2.76 8.81 29.04
N ASP A 121 -1.54 9.27 29.36
CA ASP A 121 -1.27 10.67 29.73
C ASP A 121 -0.99 11.59 28.51
N CYS A 122 -0.79 11.01 27.32
CA CYS A 122 -0.42 11.73 26.08
C CYS A 122 -1.60 11.96 25.12
N LEU A 123 -2.75 11.32 25.38
CA LEU A 123 -3.93 11.39 24.53
C LEU A 123 -4.90 12.49 24.98
N ASP A 124 -5.50 13.17 24.01
CA ASP A 124 -6.54 14.17 24.24
C ASP A 124 -7.92 13.50 24.17
N ALA A 125 -8.55 13.33 25.33
CA ALA A 125 -9.89 12.74 25.44
C ALA A 125 -11.00 13.56 24.75
N ALA A 126 -10.74 14.83 24.39
CA ALA A 126 -11.67 15.65 23.63
C ALA A 126 -11.59 15.37 22.11
N LYS A 127 -10.51 14.75 21.63
CA LYS A 127 -10.37 14.39 20.21
C LYS A 127 -11.14 13.12 19.89
N PRO A 128 -11.76 13.02 18.70
CA PRO A 128 -12.47 11.81 18.30
C PRO A 128 -11.49 10.64 18.18
N PRO A 129 -11.89 9.42 18.57
CA PRO A 129 -11.06 8.24 18.37
C PRO A 129 -10.88 7.95 16.88
N VAL A 130 -9.72 7.41 16.51
CA VAL A 130 -9.40 6.98 15.14
C VAL A 130 -9.41 5.45 15.09
N VAL A 131 -10.14 4.88 14.13
CA VAL A 131 -10.18 3.45 13.87
C VAL A 131 -9.53 3.19 12.52
N ILE A 132 -8.40 2.49 12.50
CA ILE A 132 -7.65 2.14 11.29
C ILE A 132 -8.00 0.72 10.86
N LEU A 133 -8.30 0.55 9.57
CA LEU A 133 -8.68 -0.72 8.96
C LEU A 133 -7.73 -1.02 7.79
N ASP A 134 -7.06 -2.16 7.88
CA ASP A 134 -6.13 -2.61 6.85
C ASP A 134 -6.81 -3.47 5.77
N PRO A 135 -6.26 -3.46 4.54
CA PRO A 135 -6.84 -4.22 3.43
C PRO A 135 -6.64 -5.72 3.61
N ARG A 136 -7.64 -6.52 3.20
CA ARG A 136 -7.48 -7.97 2.99
C ARG A 136 -7.10 -8.29 1.56
N ALA A 137 -6.04 -7.65 1.09
CA ALA A 137 -5.53 -7.84 -0.26
C ALA A 137 -4.60 -9.08 -0.37
N GLY A 138 -4.97 -10.17 0.30
CA GLY A 138 -4.20 -11.42 0.37
C GLY A 138 -3.10 -11.47 1.44
N HIS A 139 -2.62 -10.32 1.89
CA HIS A 139 -1.67 -10.20 3.00
C HIS A 139 -2.37 -10.18 4.37
N GLY A 140 -1.58 -10.33 5.44
CA GLY A 140 -2.01 -10.10 6.81
C GLY A 140 -2.20 -8.64 7.20
N PRO A 141 -2.83 -8.38 8.36
CA PRO A 141 -2.99 -7.04 8.90
C PRO A 141 -1.69 -6.51 9.52
N GLY A 142 -1.59 -5.19 9.61
CA GLY A 142 -0.52 -4.48 10.31
C GLY A 142 0.14 -3.38 9.50
N ILE A 143 -0.15 -3.26 8.20
CA ILE A 143 0.49 -2.29 7.31
C ILE A 143 0.28 -0.83 7.76
N GLY A 144 -0.90 -0.49 8.27
CA GLY A 144 -1.20 0.84 8.83
C GLY A 144 -0.50 1.16 10.17
N GLY A 145 0.21 0.18 10.76
CA GLY A 145 0.89 0.31 12.06
C GLY A 145 2.20 -0.46 12.17
N PHE A 146 2.81 -0.87 11.06
CA PHE A 146 4.00 -1.75 11.06
C PHE A 146 5.28 -1.05 11.52
N LYS A 147 5.23 0.28 11.68
CA LYS A 147 6.29 1.15 12.18
C LYS A 147 5.73 2.36 12.91
N GLN A 148 6.56 3.06 13.68
CA GLN A 148 6.15 4.30 14.34
C GLN A 148 5.70 5.42 13.38
N ASP A 149 6.40 5.65 12.27
CA ASP A 149 5.98 6.61 11.23
C ASP A 149 4.90 6.00 10.32
N SER A 150 3.73 5.71 10.89
CA SER A 150 2.58 5.10 10.24
C SER A 150 1.29 5.87 10.58
N GLU A 151 0.17 5.46 10.00
CA GLU A 151 -1.13 6.06 10.32
C GLU A 151 -1.46 5.95 11.82
N VAL A 152 -1.16 4.79 12.44
CA VAL A 152 -1.30 4.60 13.89
C VAL A 152 -0.45 5.62 14.65
N GLY A 153 0.84 5.72 14.33
CA GLY A 153 1.75 6.60 15.06
C GLY A 153 1.46 8.09 14.83
N ILE A 154 1.05 8.50 13.62
CA ILE A 154 0.66 9.89 13.35
C ILE A 154 -0.63 10.24 14.10
N ALA A 155 -1.64 9.35 14.14
CA ALA A 155 -2.86 9.58 14.91
C ALA A 155 -2.58 9.71 16.42
N LEU A 156 -1.69 8.86 16.96
CA LEU A 156 -1.23 8.95 18.35
C LEU A 156 -0.46 10.25 18.63
N HIS A 157 0.46 10.64 17.74
CA HIS A 157 1.22 11.89 17.87
C HIS A 157 0.30 13.12 17.82
N GLN A 158 -0.82 13.02 17.09
CA GLN A 158 -1.87 14.04 17.08
C GLN A 158 -2.80 13.97 18.30
N GLY A 159 -2.54 13.08 19.26
CA GLY A 159 -3.29 12.96 20.52
C GLY A 159 -4.63 12.24 20.39
N HIS A 160 -4.90 11.53 19.29
CA HIS A 160 -6.14 10.75 19.14
C HIS A 160 -6.04 9.40 19.85
N PRO A 161 -7.08 8.92 20.54
CA PRO A 161 -7.20 7.50 20.90
C PRO A 161 -7.25 6.64 19.64
N VAL A 162 -6.35 5.65 19.52
CA VAL A 162 -6.24 4.81 18.32
C VAL A 162 -6.71 3.38 18.55
N TYR A 163 -7.54 2.93 17.63
CA TYR A 163 -8.01 1.56 17.52
C TYR A 163 -7.61 1.00 16.17
N PHE A 164 -7.42 -0.31 16.13
CA PHE A 164 -7.00 -1.00 14.92
C PHE A 164 -7.88 -2.23 14.70
N VAL A 165 -8.42 -2.37 13.50
CA VAL A 165 -9.18 -3.54 13.09
C VAL A 165 -8.24 -4.54 12.45
N THR A 166 -8.01 -5.65 13.16
CA THR A 166 -7.19 -6.76 12.69
C THR A 166 -8.07 -7.92 12.19
N PHE A 167 -7.46 -8.89 11.54
CA PHE A 167 -8.11 -10.14 11.13
C PHE A 167 -7.17 -11.34 11.24
N TYR A 168 -7.76 -12.51 11.49
CA TYR A 168 -7.04 -13.77 11.64
C TYR A 168 -6.79 -14.43 10.28
N PRO A 169 -5.84 -15.37 10.17
CA PRO A 169 -5.51 -16.05 8.90
C PRO A 169 -6.68 -16.78 8.25
N GLU A 170 -7.48 -17.48 9.06
CA GLU A 170 -8.57 -18.32 8.59
C GLU A 170 -9.90 -17.58 8.72
N PRO A 171 -10.76 -17.55 7.69
CA PRO A 171 -12.11 -17.01 7.79
C PRO A 171 -12.98 -17.88 8.70
N ALA A 172 -14.04 -17.30 9.27
CA ALA A 172 -15.07 -18.11 9.91
C ALA A 172 -15.80 -18.95 8.84
N ALA A 173 -16.29 -20.13 9.22
CA ALA A 173 -16.97 -21.03 8.29
C ALA A 173 -18.22 -20.35 7.70
N GLY A 174 -18.30 -20.28 6.37
CA GLY A 174 -19.41 -19.62 5.65
C GLY A 174 -19.48 -18.10 5.83
N GLN A 175 -18.43 -17.47 6.38
CA GLN A 175 -18.35 -16.02 6.57
C GLN A 175 -18.72 -15.30 5.26
N THR A 176 -19.66 -14.38 5.31
CA THR A 176 -20.04 -13.57 4.15
C THR A 176 -19.51 -12.15 4.28
N LEU A 177 -19.53 -11.40 3.17
CA LEU A 177 -19.26 -9.96 3.21
C LEU A 177 -20.22 -9.20 4.16
N ALA A 178 -21.47 -9.65 4.26
CA ALA A 178 -22.45 -9.06 5.16
C ALA A 178 -22.09 -9.29 6.65
N ASP A 179 -21.55 -10.45 6.99
CA ASP A 179 -21.08 -10.75 8.34
C ASP A 179 -19.89 -9.86 8.72
N VAL A 180 -18.94 -9.67 7.78
CA VAL A 180 -17.83 -8.73 7.96
C VAL A 180 -18.35 -7.31 8.24
N LEU A 181 -19.28 -6.80 7.42
CA LEU A 181 -19.85 -5.46 7.62
C LEU A 181 -20.63 -5.34 8.95
N HIS A 182 -21.33 -6.41 9.36
CA HIS A 182 -22.01 -6.45 10.65
C HIS A 182 -21.00 -6.35 11.80
N VAL A 183 -19.88 -7.06 11.72
CA VAL A 183 -18.80 -7.02 12.71
C VAL A 183 -18.13 -5.64 12.76
N LEU A 184 -17.81 -5.05 11.61
CA LEU A 184 -17.22 -3.71 11.56
C LEU A 184 -18.14 -2.66 12.19
N ARG A 185 -19.46 -2.78 11.97
CA ARG A 185 -20.44 -1.94 12.66
C ARG A 185 -20.37 -2.11 14.18
N ARG A 186 -20.33 -3.35 14.68
CA ARG A 186 -20.21 -3.63 16.12
C ARG A 186 -18.93 -3.03 16.71
N PHE A 187 -17.83 -3.02 15.97
CA PHE A 187 -16.58 -2.39 16.40
C PHE A 187 -16.71 -0.88 16.50
N VAL A 188 -17.33 -0.23 15.52
CA VAL A 188 -17.59 1.22 15.57
C VAL A 188 -18.51 1.58 16.75
N GLU A 189 -19.55 0.77 17.00
CA GLU A 189 -20.43 0.94 18.17
C GLU A 189 -19.67 0.80 19.50
N GLU A 190 -18.78 -0.19 19.62
CA GLU A 190 -17.94 -0.39 20.81
C GLU A 190 -16.98 0.78 21.05
N VAL A 191 -16.30 1.26 20.00
CA VAL A 191 -15.40 2.41 20.10
C VAL A 191 -16.18 3.66 20.49
N SER A 192 -17.31 3.93 19.83
CA SER A 192 -18.14 5.08 20.14
C SER A 192 -18.64 5.05 21.59
N TRP A 193 -19.09 3.89 22.07
CA TRP A 193 -19.53 3.71 23.46
C TRP A 193 -18.42 4.04 24.48
N ARG A 194 -17.17 3.63 24.21
CA ARG A 194 -16.01 3.93 25.08
C ARG A 194 -15.64 5.41 25.10
N HIS A 195 -16.00 6.16 24.07
CA HIS A 195 -15.68 7.58 23.90
C HIS A 195 -16.91 8.47 24.05
N SER A 196 -17.78 8.17 25.03
CA SER A 196 -18.97 8.98 25.38
C SER A 196 -19.93 9.23 24.20
N GLY A 197 -20.00 8.28 23.25
CA GLY A 197 -20.83 8.39 22.05
C GLY A 197 -20.21 9.20 20.92
N ALA A 198 -18.95 9.62 21.02
CA ALA A 198 -18.25 10.27 19.92
C ALA A 198 -18.19 9.33 18.70
N ALA A 199 -18.47 9.86 17.52
CA ALA A 199 -18.36 9.09 16.29
C ALA A 199 -16.88 8.99 15.90
N PRO A 200 -16.31 7.77 15.73
CA PRO A 200 -14.91 7.63 15.38
C PRO A 200 -14.61 8.10 13.97
N VAL A 201 -13.39 8.63 13.77
CA VAL A 201 -12.79 8.78 12.44
C VAL A 201 -12.47 7.38 11.92
N LEU A 202 -12.91 7.05 10.71
CA LEU A 202 -12.63 5.77 10.08
C LEU A 202 -11.55 5.93 9.01
N TYR A 203 -10.43 5.24 9.19
CA TYR A 203 -9.30 5.23 8.26
C TYR A 203 -9.27 3.90 7.52
N GLY A 204 -9.61 3.89 6.24
CA GLY A 204 -9.72 2.68 5.42
C GLY A 204 -8.65 2.65 4.33
N ASN A 205 -7.82 1.61 4.37
CA ASN A 205 -6.72 1.42 3.43
C ASN A 205 -7.10 0.45 2.31
N CYS A 206 -6.93 0.88 1.06
CA CYS A 206 -7.19 0.07 -0.13
C CYS A 206 -8.57 -0.62 -0.07
N GLN A 207 -8.62 -1.95 0.02
CA GLN A 207 -9.86 -2.70 0.16
C GLN A 207 -10.69 -2.25 1.38
N ALA A 208 -10.04 -1.97 2.51
CA ALA A 208 -10.78 -1.59 3.70
C ALA A 208 -11.53 -0.26 3.54
N GLY A 209 -11.08 0.62 2.64
CA GLY A 209 -11.80 1.86 2.37
C GLY A 209 -13.18 1.64 1.74
N TRP A 210 -13.36 0.65 0.86
CA TRP A 210 -14.72 0.36 0.37
C TRP A 210 -15.57 -0.27 1.49
N ALA A 211 -14.98 -1.03 2.42
CA ALA A 211 -15.73 -1.55 3.58
C ALA A 211 -16.20 -0.41 4.50
N VAL A 212 -15.33 0.58 4.74
CA VAL A 212 -15.67 1.84 5.44
C VAL A 212 -16.77 2.60 4.68
N THR A 213 -16.68 2.65 3.36
CA THR A 213 -17.67 3.32 2.49
C THR A 213 -19.04 2.64 2.60
N LEU A 214 -19.08 1.31 2.55
CA LEU A 214 -20.30 0.52 2.73
C LEU A 214 -20.89 0.70 4.13
N LEU A 215 -20.03 0.73 5.16
CA LEU A 215 -20.45 0.99 6.53
C LEU A 215 -21.10 2.38 6.64
N ALA A 216 -20.46 3.41 6.09
CA ALA A 216 -20.97 4.78 6.08
C ALA A 216 -22.29 4.90 5.29
N ALA A 217 -22.44 4.18 4.18
CA ALA A 217 -23.66 4.18 3.36
C ALA A 217 -24.85 3.50 4.05
N ASN A 218 -24.57 2.48 4.87
CA ASN A 218 -25.59 1.68 5.55
C ASN A 218 -25.95 2.21 6.95
N CYS A 219 -25.04 2.94 7.60
CA CYS A 219 -25.13 3.29 9.02
C CYS A 219 -25.07 4.82 9.23
N ALA A 220 -26.18 5.50 8.94
CA ALA A 220 -26.28 6.95 9.13
C ALA A 220 -26.00 7.34 10.60
N GLY A 221 -24.99 8.19 10.82
CA GLY A 221 -24.66 8.77 12.13
C GLY A 221 -23.76 7.92 13.03
N LEU A 222 -23.35 6.72 12.61
CA LEU A 222 -22.44 5.87 13.39
C LEU A 222 -20.95 6.18 13.17
N ALA A 223 -20.59 6.80 12.05
CA ALA A 223 -19.21 7.13 11.68
C ALA A 223 -19.00 8.64 11.63
N GLY A 224 -17.84 9.09 12.12
CA GLY A 224 -17.31 10.43 11.88
C GLY A 224 -16.72 10.54 10.47
N PRO A 225 -15.75 11.44 10.22
CA PRO A 225 -15.06 11.53 8.95
C PRO A 225 -14.47 10.18 8.51
N ALA A 226 -14.62 9.85 7.23
CA ALA A 226 -14.06 8.64 6.64
C ALA A 226 -12.92 9.00 5.68
N VAL A 227 -11.72 8.52 5.97
CA VAL A 227 -10.52 8.71 5.17
C VAL A 227 -10.27 7.44 4.36
N LEU A 228 -10.24 7.58 3.04
CA LEU A 228 -10.15 6.51 2.06
C LEU A 228 -8.82 6.62 1.32
N ASN A 229 -7.85 5.80 1.73
CA ASN A 229 -6.49 5.84 1.19
C ASN A 229 -6.36 4.79 0.08
N GLY A 230 -5.95 5.20 -1.13
CA GLY A 230 -5.75 4.29 -2.27
C GLY A 230 -6.94 3.34 -2.50
N THR A 231 -8.17 3.82 -2.28
CA THR A 231 -9.38 3.00 -2.23
C THR A 231 -10.15 3.01 -3.55
N PRO A 232 -10.35 1.86 -4.23
CA PRO A 232 -11.11 1.82 -5.47
C PRO A 232 -12.61 1.80 -5.17
N LEU A 233 -13.36 2.69 -5.82
CA LEU A 233 -14.83 2.71 -5.80
C LEU A 233 -15.45 2.66 -7.20
N SER A 234 -14.64 2.94 -8.24
CA SER A 234 -15.00 2.81 -9.66
C SER A 234 -14.09 1.80 -10.34
N TYR A 235 -14.51 0.55 -10.43
CA TYR A 235 -13.61 -0.56 -10.79
C TYR A 235 -13.36 -0.67 -12.31
N TRP A 236 -14.31 -0.21 -13.12
CA TRP A 236 -14.17 -0.17 -14.59
C TRP A 236 -13.44 1.10 -15.08
N ALA A 237 -13.37 2.14 -14.24
CA ALA A 237 -12.66 3.36 -14.58
C ALA A 237 -11.15 3.11 -14.69
N GLY A 238 -10.52 3.75 -15.67
CA GLY A 238 -9.13 3.53 -15.98
C GLY A 238 -8.76 3.93 -17.38
N GLU A 239 -7.47 3.89 -17.67
CA GLU A 239 -6.91 4.24 -18.96
C GLU A 239 -5.80 3.27 -19.34
N THR A 240 -5.53 3.23 -20.64
CA THR A 240 -4.46 2.46 -21.24
C THR A 240 -3.12 2.73 -20.57
N GLY A 241 -2.43 1.66 -20.15
CA GLY A 241 -1.12 1.73 -19.50
C GLY A 241 -1.13 2.25 -18.06
N ILE A 242 -2.29 2.61 -17.50
CA ILE A 242 -2.41 3.08 -16.11
C ILE A 242 -2.77 1.91 -15.19
N ASN A 243 -3.86 1.21 -15.46
CA ASN A 243 -4.39 0.15 -14.59
C ASN A 243 -4.83 -1.11 -15.37
N PRO A 244 -3.87 -1.88 -15.92
CA PRO A 244 -4.17 -3.06 -16.77
C PRO A 244 -4.88 -4.19 -16.01
N MET A 245 -4.89 -4.20 -14.67
CA MET A 245 -5.64 -5.22 -13.90
C MET A 245 -7.15 -5.17 -14.15
N ARG A 246 -7.72 -4.01 -14.55
CA ARG A 246 -9.17 -3.88 -14.76
C ARG A 246 -9.69 -4.81 -15.87
N ILE A 247 -8.85 -5.17 -16.84
CA ILE A 247 -9.21 -6.04 -17.97
C ILE A 247 -8.92 -7.53 -17.73
N ALA A 248 -8.25 -7.90 -16.63
CA ALA A 248 -7.84 -9.28 -16.35
C ALA A 248 -9.01 -10.27 -16.34
N ALA A 249 -10.14 -9.88 -15.74
CA ALA A 249 -11.35 -10.70 -15.70
C ALA A 249 -11.89 -11.06 -17.10
N GLY A 250 -11.63 -10.21 -18.11
CA GLY A 250 -11.98 -10.49 -19.50
C GLY A 250 -11.19 -11.66 -20.11
N PHE A 251 -9.99 -11.94 -19.63
CA PHE A 251 -9.18 -13.07 -20.08
C PHE A 251 -9.40 -14.33 -19.24
N GLU A 252 -9.69 -14.17 -17.95
CA GLU A 252 -9.96 -15.29 -17.04
C GLU A 252 -11.39 -15.83 -17.17
N GLY A 253 -12.26 -15.12 -17.90
CA GLY A 253 -13.66 -15.50 -18.09
C GLY A 253 -14.54 -15.17 -16.87
N GLY A 254 -14.11 -14.24 -16.03
CA GLY A 254 -14.87 -13.73 -14.89
C GLY A 254 -14.64 -14.47 -13.56
N ALA A 255 -15.67 -14.47 -12.71
CA ALA A 255 -15.59 -14.92 -11.32
C ALA A 255 -15.43 -16.44 -11.12
N TRP A 256 -15.73 -17.27 -12.13
CA TRP A 256 -15.75 -18.74 -11.99
C TRP A 256 -14.41 -19.32 -11.55
N LEU A 257 -13.29 -18.74 -11.97
CA LEU A 257 -11.95 -19.19 -11.56
C LEU A 257 -11.72 -18.94 -10.07
N THR A 258 -12.21 -17.82 -9.56
CA THR A 258 -12.18 -17.52 -8.12
C THR A 258 -13.00 -18.54 -7.34
N HIS A 259 -14.18 -18.93 -7.85
CA HIS A 259 -14.99 -19.99 -7.25
C HIS A 259 -14.26 -21.32 -7.25
N LEU A 260 -13.66 -21.71 -8.38
CA LEU A 260 -12.89 -22.94 -8.51
C LEU A 260 -11.74 -23.01 -7.51
N LEU A 261 -10.96 -21.94 -7.38
CA LEU A 261 -9.86 -21.89 -6.43
C LEU A 261 -10.36 -22.02 -4.98
N ALA A 262 -11.50 -21.41 -4.66
CA ALA A 262 -12.12 -21.54 -3.33
C ALA A 262 -12.76 -22.93 -3.08
N ASP A 263 -13.27 -23.60 -4.12
CA ASP A 263 -13.76 -24.99 -4.03
C ASP A 263 -12.61 -25.98 -3.84
N LEU A 264 -11.47 -25.76 -4.51
CA LEU A 264 -10.24 -26.54 -4.33
C LEU A 264 -9.58 -26.29 -2.96
N GLY A 265 -9.74 -25.08 -2.41
CA GLY A 265 -9.28 -24.70 -1.08
C GLY A 265 -10.22 -25.07 0.07
N ASP A 266 -11.19 -25.96 -0.18
CA ASP A 266 -12.16 -26.43 0.81
C ASP A 266 -13.00 -25.29 1.44
N GLY A 267 -13.47 -24.37 0.60
CA GLY A 267 -14.24 -23.19 1.04
C GLY A 267 -13.39 -21.97 1.35
N ARG A 268 -12.07 -22.07 1.20
CA ARG A 268 -11.13 -21.00 1.47
C ARG A 268 -10.43 -20.59 0.18
N PHE A 269 -10.35 -19.29 -0.05
CA PHE A 269 -9.57 -18.71 -1.13
C PHE A 269 -8.23 -18.23 -0.60
N ASP A 270 -7.14 -18.76 -1.17
CA ASP A 270 -5.78 -18.46 -0.74
C ASP A 270 -5.34 -17.07 -1.23
N GLY A 271 -5.09 -16.15 -0.30
CA GLY A 271 -4.64 -14.80 -0.60
C GLY A 271 -3.31 -14.73 -1.35
N ALA A 272 -2.52 -15.81 -1.35
CA ALA A 272 -1.28 -15.90 -2.12
C ALA A 272 -1.50 -15.68 -3.64
N PHE A 273 -2.68 -16.03 -4.17
CA PHE A 273 -3.04 -15.73 -5.57
C PHE A 273 -3.19 -14.21 -5.81
N LEU A 274 -3.71 -13.46 -4.84
CA LEU A 274 -3.81 -11.99 -4.94
C LEU A 274 -2.43 -11.35 -4.89
N VAL A 275 -1.56 -11.83 -3.99
CA VAL A 275 -0.18 -11.32 -3.90
C VAL A 275 0.60 -11.63 -5.18
N GLN A 276 0.42 -12.82 -5.74
CA GLN A 276 1.00 -13.18 -7.03
C GLN A 276 0.53 -12.25 -8.16
N ASN A 277 -0.75 -11.85 -8.16
CA ASN A 277 -1.27 -10.88 -9.13
C ASN A 277 -0.59 -9.50 -8.97
N PHE A 278 -0.36 -9.04 -7.74
CA PHE A 278 0.39 -7.80 -7.50
C PHE A 278 1.84 -7.90 -8.00
N GLU A 279 2.57 -8.97 -7.67
CA GLU A 279 3.94 -9.18 -8.17
C GLU A 279 3.98 -9.26 -9.72
N GLY A 280 2.96 -9.87 -10.33
CA GLY A 280 2.80 -9.94 -11.79
C GLY A 280 2.45 -8.61 -12.45
N LEU A 281 1.86 -7.65 -11.71
CA LEU A 281 1.54 -6.33 -12.22
C LEU A 281 2.81 -5.55 -12.56
N LYS A 282 3.81 -5.57 -11.68
CA LYS A 282 5.10 -4.88 -11.83
C LYS A 282 6.29 -5.82 -11.56
N PRO A 283 6.65 -6.71 -12.49
CA PRO A 283 7.79 -7.61 -12.34
C PRO A 283 9.13 -6.86 -12.16
N GLU A 284 9.28 -5.66 -12.73
CA GLU A 284 10.45 -4.82 -12.55
C GLU A 284 10.66 -4.40 -11.09
N ALA A 285 9.59 -4.13 -10.34
CA ALA A 285 9.67 -3.78 -8.92
C ALA A 285 10.13 -4.99 -8.08
N VAL A 286 9.73 -6.20 -8.45
CA VAL A 286 10.22 -7.44 -7.81
C VAL A 286 11.72 -7.59 -8.07
N TRP A 287 12.17 -7.40 -9.32
CA TRP A 287 13.60 -7.40 -9.66
C TRP A 287 14.37 -6.35 -8.84
N GLU A 288 13.92 -5.09 -8.86
CA GLU A 288 14.55 -3.98 -8.16
C GLU A 288 14.65 -4.23 -6.66
N LYS A 289 13.64 -4.83 -6.03
CA LYS A 289 13.67 -5.19 -4.60
C LYS A 289 14.84 -6.11 -4.26
N TYR A 290 15.02 -7.20 -5.03
CA TYR A 290 16.12 -8.14 -4.79
C TYR A 290 17.47 -7.58 -5.25
N ALA A 291 17.50 -6.86 -6.37
CA ALA A 291 18.71 -6.23 -6.88
C ALA A 291 19.22 -5.15 -5.92
N ASN A 292 18.32 -4.34 -5.33
CA ASN A 292 18.66 -3.34 -4.33
C ASN A 292 19.17 -3.99 -3.04
N LEU A 293 18.55 -5.08 -2.58
CA LEU A 293 19.07 -5.86 -1.47
C LEU A 293 20.52 -6.28 -1.78
N TYR A 294 20.73 -6.97 -2.91
CA TYR A 294 22.07 -7.45 -3.31
C TYR A 294 23.09 -6.33 -3.46
N ALA A 295 22.76 -5.21 -4.09
CA ALA A 295 23.66 -4.07 -4.30
C ALA A 295 24.08 -3.40 -2.99
N HIS A 296 23.17 -3.34 -2.01
CA HIS A 296 23.34 -2.62 -0.75
C HIS A 296 23.22 -3.56 0.46
N MET A 297 23.85 -4.74 0.37
CA MET A 297 23.73 -5.81 1.35
C MET A 297 24.06 -5.40 2.78
N ASP A 298 25.02 -4.49 2.93
CA ASP A 298 25.51 -4.02 4.23
C ASP A 298 24.51 -3.08 4.95
N THR A 299 23.48 -2.57 4.25
CA THR A 299 22.51 -1.61 4.81
C THR A 299 21.05 -2.01 4.62
N GLU A 300 20.71 -2.76 3.56
CA GLU A 300 19.33 -3.02 3.16
C GLU A 300 18.73 -4.30 3.77
N ARG A 301 19.56 -5.17 4.35
CA ARG A 301 19.13 -6.47 4.89
C ARG A 301 17.98 -6.35 5.88
N GLU A 302 18.12 -5.53 6.92
CA GLU A 302 17.12 -5.42 7.98
C GLU A 302 15.81 -4.82 7.46
N ARG A 303 15.90 -3.83 6.58
CA ARG A 303 14.72 -3.22 5.92
C ARG A 303 13.98 -4.25 5.07
N PHE A 304 14.71 -5.05 4.30
CA PHE A 304 14.14 -6.12 3.49
C PHE A 304 13.45 -7.18 4.36
N LEU A 305 14.12 -7.69 5.39
CA LEU A 305 13.56 -8.70 6.30
C LEU A 305 12.33 -8.17 7.04
N ALA A 306 12.37 -6.92 7.51
CA ALA A 306 11.26 -6.30 8.20
C ALA A 306 10.00 -6.21 7.32
N PHE A 307 10.16 -5.81 6.06
CA PHE A 307 9.08 -5.74 5.09
C PHE A 307 8.56 -7.15 4.71
N GLU A 308 9.46 -8.12 4.53
CA GLU A 308 9.07 -9.50 4.20
C GLU A 308 8.27 -10.20 5.29
N ARG A 309 8.37 -9.76 6.57
CA ARG A 309 7.46 -10.27 7.62
C ARG A 309 6.00 -10.07 7.24
N TRP A 310 5.67 -8.93 6.64
CA TRP A 310 4.32 -8.63 6.14
C TRP A 310 4.09 -9.21 4.74
N TRP A 311 5.00 -8.98 3.78
CA TRP A 311 4.82 -9.40 2.38
C TRP A 311 4.75 -10.93 2.19
N GLY A 312 5.40 -11.69 3.07
CA GLY A 312 5.35 -13.16 3.09
C GLY A 312 4.15 -13.74 3.85
N GLY A 313 3.32 -12.91 4.48
CA GLY A 313 2.19 -13.37 5.30
C GLY A 313 0.90 -13.50 4.50
N TYR A 314 0.60 -14.69 3.98
CA TYR A 314 -0.62 -14.95 3.20
C TYR A 314 -1.83 -15.35 4.07
N TYR A 315 -2.97 -14.72 3.81
CA TYR A 315 -4.21 -14.87 4.58
C TYR A 315 -5.34 -15.33 3.66
N PHE A 316 -6.35 -15.99 4.23
CA PHE A 316 -7.47 -16.54 3.47
C PHE A 316 -8.68 -15.61 3.49
N LEU A 317 -9.51 -15.72 2.45
CA LEU A 317 -10.88 -15.24 2.44
C LEU A 317 -11.81 -16.46 2.36
N SER A 318 -13.02 -16.35 2.90
CA SER A 318 -14.03 -17.38 2.62
C SER A 318 -14.44 -17.30 1.16
N ARG A 319 -14.95 -18.40 0.62
CA ARG A 319 -15.54 -18.45 -0.71
C ARG A 319 -16.62 -17.38 -0.89
N GLU A 320 -17.53 -17.27 0.06
CA GLU A 320 -18.66 -16.34 -0.01
C GLU A 320 -18.19 -14.89 -0.02
N GLU A 321 -17.16 -14.55 0.76
CA GLU A 321 -16.58 -13.21 0.81
C GLU A 321 -15.87 -12.85 -0.50
N ILE A 322 -14.95 -13.70 -0.99
CA ILE A 322 -14.19 -13.37 -2.21
C ILE A 322 -15.09 -13.32 -3.45
N LEU A 323 -16.08 -14.22 -3.55
CA LEU A 323 -17.03 -14.19 -4.66
C LEU A 323 -17.89 -12.93 -4.61
N ALA A 324 -18.40 -12.56 -3.45
CA ALA A 324 -19.14 -11.31 -3.30
C ALA A 324 -18.28 -10.09 -3.70
N ILE A 325 -16.99 -10.07 -3.35
CA ILE A 325 -16.07 -9.00 -3.74
C ILE A 325 -15.89 -8.96 -5.26
N VAL A 326 -15.53 -10.08 -5.89
CA VAL A 326 -15.26 -10.14 -7.34
C VAL A 326 -16.50 -9.82 -8.16
N GLU A 327 -17.65 -10.41 -7.81
CA GLU A 327 -18.91 -10.25 -8.52
C GLU A 327 -19.50 -8.85 -8.36
N ASN A 328 -19.46 -8.28 -7.15
CA ASN A 328 -20.09 -6.98 -6.92
C ASN A 328 -19.18 -5.80 -7.28
N PHE A 329 -17.87 -5.93 -7.11
CA PHE A 329 -16.96 -4.80 -7.25
C PHE A 329 -16.20 -4.84 -8.57
N PHE A 330 -15.29 -5.80 -8.72
CA PHE A 330 -14.36 -5.82 -9.85
C PHE A 330 -15.05 -6.10 -11.19
N VAL A 331 -15.80 -7.20 -11.27
CA VAL A 331 -16.42 -7.63 -12.52
C VAL A 331 -17.78 -6.98 -12.72
N GLY A 332 -18.63 -6.93 -11.69
CA GLY A 332 -19.98 -6.40 -11.81
C GLY A 332 -20.12 -4.89 -11.67
N ASN A 333 -19.13 -4.21 -11.06
CA ASN A 333 -19.10 -2.76 -10.83
C ASN A 333 -20.41 -2.21 -10.23
N ARG A 334 -21.01 -2.97 -9.31
CA ARG A 334 -22.34 -2.74 -8.73
C ARG A 334 -22.33 -1.66 -7.65
N LEU A 335 -21.17 -1.27 -7.13
CA LEU A 335 -21.02 -0.30 -6.03
C LEU A 335 -21.44 1.11 -6.44
N GLU A 336 -20.83 1.65 -7.49
CA GLU A 336 -21.20 2.98 -8.03
C GLU A 336 -22.61 3.02 -8.63
N GLN A 337 -23.20 1.85 -8.91
CA GLN A 337 -24.58 1.71 -9.39
C GLN A 337 -25.63 1.62 -8.26
N GLY A 338 -25.19 1.56 -7.00
CA GLY A 338 -26.09 1.38 -5.85
C GLY A 338 -26.76 0.00 -5.77
N ARG A 339 -26.12 -1.04 -6.32
CA ARG A 339 -26.69 -2.40 -6.47
C ARG A 339 -26.02 -3.45 -5.59
N VAL A 340 -25.07 -3.07 -4.75
CA VAL A 340 -24.40 -3.99 -3.82
C VAL A 340 -25.36 -4.31 -2.69
N ARG A 341 -25.76 -5.57 -2.57
CA ARG A 341 -26.64 -6.02 -1.49
C ARG A 341 -25.84 -6.19 -0.20
N ILE A 342 -26.25 -5.51 0.87
CA ILE A 342 -25.59 -5.54 2.18
C ILE A 342 -26.29 -6.51 3.14
N CYS A 343 -27.62 -6.53 3.12
CA CYS A 343 -28.43 -7.54 3.79
C CYS A 343 -29.75 -7.76 3.03
N GLU A 344 -30.60 -8.67 3.50
CA GLU A 344 -31.89 -8.92 2.85
C GLU A 344 -32.72 -7.63 2.74
N GLY A 345 -33.07 -7.25 1.51
CA GLY A 345 -33.80 -6.02 1.20
C GLY A 345 -33.00 -4.71 1.28
N CYS A 346 -31.70 -4.75 1.60
CA CYS A 346 -30.86 -3.56 1.74
C CYS A 346 -29.72 -3.53 0.71
N HIS A 347 -29.63 -2.42 -0.03
CA HIS A 347 -28.55 -2.16 -0.97
C HIS A 347 -27.74 -0.94 -0.51
N ALA A 348 -26.43 -0.97 -0.76
CA ALA A 348 -25.56 0.17 -0.53
C ALA A 348 -25.92 1.30 -1.49
N ASP A 349 -26.12 2.49 -0.95
CA ASP A 349 -26.42 3.69 -1.70
C ASP A 349 -25.46 4.79 -1.24
N LEU A 350 -24.48 5.11 -2.10
CA LEU A 350 -23.42 6.06 -1.79
C LEU A 350 -23.96 7.48 -1.54
N ARG A 351 -25.18 7.80 -2.02
CA ARG A 351 -25.83 9.09 -1.78
C ARG A 351 -26.34 9.24 -0.34
N ARG A 352 -26.42 8.15 0.43
CA ARG A 352 -26.83 8.17 1.84
C ARG A 352 -25.71 8.55 2.79
N ILE A 353 -24.47 8.53 2.31
CA ILE A 353 -23.30 8.94 3.10
C ILE A 353 -23.41 10.46 3.33
N ARG A 354 -23.34 10.88 4.59
CA ARG A 354 -23.42 12.29 5.00
C ARG A 354 -22.24 12.75 5.85
N ASN A 355 -21.49 11.82 6.42
CA ASN A 355 -20.23 12.11 7.08
C ASN A 355 -19.18 12.50 6.02
N PRO A 356 -18.26 13.43 6.33
CA PRO A 356 -17.24 13.85 5.36
C PRO A 356 -16.41 12.69 4.85
N LEU A 357 -16.15 12.67 3.54
CA LEU A 357 -15.24 11.74 2.90
C LEU A 357 -13.94 12.46 2.54
N VAL A 358 -12.81 11.89 2.93
CA VAL A 358 -11.47 12.33 2.52
C VAL A 358 -10.86 11.24 1.63
N ILE A 359 -10.64 11.52 0.35
CA ILE A 359 -10.13 10.55 -0.61
C ILE A 359 -8.67 10.88 -0.93
N PHE A 360 -7.75 9.99 -0.58
CA PHE A 360 -6.34 10.14 -0.91
C PHE A 360 -5.94 9.17 -2.03
N ALA A 361 -5.59 9.71 -3.19
CA ALA A 361 -5.19 8.95 -4.37
C ALA A 361 -3.81 9.40 -4.90
N SER A 362 -3.19 8.59 -5.76
CA SER A 362 -1.96 8.98 -6.43
C SER A 362 -1.90 8.57 -7.89
N TYR A 363 -1.34 9.43 -8.75
CA TYR A 363 -1.03 9.06 -10.12
C TYR A 363 0.16 8.08 -10.25
N GLY A 364 0.96 7.92 -9.19
CA GLY A 364 1.92 6.83 -9.14
C GLY A 364 1.24 5.46 -8.96
N ASP A 365 0.05 5.43 -8.36
CA ASP A 365 -0.69 4.21 -8.07
C ASP A 365 -1.28 3.56 -9.35
N ASN A 366 -0.75 2.39 -9.73
CA ASN A 366 -1.26 1.57 -10.83
C ASN A 366 -2.33 0.55 -10.41
N ILE A 367 -2.63 0.44 -9.12
CA ILE A 367 -3.67 -0.41 -8.55
C ILE A 367 -4.96 0.39 -8.43
N THR A 368 -4.91 1.53 -7.75
CA THR A 368 -6.02 2.45 -7.55
C THR A 368 -5.65 3.89 -7.93
N PRO A 369 -5.46 4.18 -9.23
CA PRO A 369 -5.23 5.55 -9.70
C PRO A 369 -6.45 6.45 -9.39
N PRO A 370 -6.32 7.78 -9.54
CA PRO A 370 -7.43 8.72 -9.35
C PRO A 370 -8.70 8.35 -10.14
N HIS A 371 -8.54 7.70 -11.31
CA HIS A 371 -9.64 7.13 -12.09
C HIS A 371 -10.53 6.20 -11.26
N GLN A 372 -9.95 5.28 -10.49
CA GLN A 372 -10.70 4.33 -9.68
C GLN A 372 -11.18 4.92 -8.34
N ALA A 373 -10.40 5.85 -7.77
CA ALA A 373 -10.74 6.47 -6.49
C ALA A 373 -11.83 7.55 -6.61
N LEU A 374 -11.87 8.28 -7.73
CA LEU A 374 -12.76 9.44 -7.93
C LEU A 374 -13.79 9.24 -9.05
N GLY A 375 -13.59 8.28 -9.96
CA GLY A 375 -14.44 8.13 -11.16
C GLY A 375 -15.90 7.76 -10.91
N TRP A 376 -16.23 7.34 -9.68
CA TRP A 376 -17.60 7.07 -9.25
C TRP A 376 -18.41 8.35 -8.96
N LEU A 377 -17.73 9.47 -8.67
CA LEU A 377 -18.38 10.74 -8.30
C LEU A 377 -19.38 11.22 -9.36
N PRO A 378 -19.01 11.36 -10.65
CA PRO A 378 -19.94 11.76 -11.69
C PRO A 378 -20.97 10.68 -12.07
N ILE A 379 -20.83 9.44 -11.55
CA ILE A 379 -21.83 8.38 -11.72
C ILE A 379 -22.92 8.50 -10.64
N VAL A 380 -22.51 8.79 -9.41
CA VAL A 380 -23.41 8.90 -8.26
C VAL A 380 -24.09 10.27 -8.18
N TYR A 381 -23.40 11.33 -8.60
CA TYR A 381 -23.90 12.71 -8.60
C TYR A 381 -23.94 13.25 -10.02
N GLN A 382 -25.08 13.77 -10.44
CA GLN A 382 -25.27 14.33 -11.78
C GLN A 382 -24.38 15.57 -12.00
N ASP A 383 -24.30 16.43 -10.98
CA ASP A 383 -23.47 17.61 -10.93
C ASP A 383 -23.15 17.99 -9.47
N THR A 384 -22.47 19.12 -9.28
CA THR A 384 -22.10 19.62 -7.95
C THR A 384 -23.30 20.05 -7.12
N GLU A 385 -24.37 20.53 -7.74
CA GLU A 385 -25.58 20.91 -7.01
C GLU A 385 -26.33 19.66 -6.52
N ASP A 386 -26.33 18.58 -7.29
CA ASP A 386 -26.84 17.27 -6.87
C ASP A 386 -26.03 16.69 -5.69
N LEU A 387 -24.69 16.81 -5.72
CA LEU A 387 -23.82 16.46 -4.59
C LEU A 387 -24.15 17.28 -3.33
N LYS A 388 -24.31 18.60 -3.49
CA LYS A 388 -24.70 19.51 -2.39
C LYS A 388 -26.07 19.17 -1.84
N ALA A 389 -27.03 18.86 -2.71
CA ALA A 389 -28.40 18.46 -2.35
C ALA A 389 -28.43 17.14 -1.58
N ALA A 390 -27.51 16.21 -1.87
CA ALA A 390 -27.30 15.00 -1.07
C ALA A 390 -26.71 15.29 0.32
N GLY A 391 -26.25 16.52 0.59
CA GLY A 391 -25.65 16.94 1.85
C GLY A 391 -24.23 16.42 2.05
N GLN A 392 -23.59 15.96 0.96
CA GLN A 392 -22.29 15.30 1.02
C GLN A 392 -21.13 16.32 0.98
N ARG A 393 -20.07 16.03 1.75
CA ARG A 393 -18.82 16.79 1.84
C ARG A 393 -17.68 15.87 1.42
N ILE A 394 -17.08 16.13 0.27
CA ILE A 394 -15.97 15.32 -0.25
C ILE A 394 -14.73 16.19 -0.40
N VAL A 395 -13.66 15.78 0.26
CA VAL A 395 -12.33 16.35 0.12
C VAL A 395 -11.46 15.30 -0.55
N TYR A 396 -10.69 15.67 -1.57
CA TYR A 396 -9.73 14.75 -2.17
C TYR A 396 -8.33 15.35 -2.21
N LEU A 397 -7.32 14.49 -2.10
CA LEU A 397 -5.90 14.80 -2.20
C LEU A 397 -5.28 13.90 -3.26
N ILE A 398 -4.48 14.48 -4.15
CA ILE A 398 -3.76 13.73 -5.19
C ILE A 398 -2.26 13.92 -5.04
N ASN A 399 -1.53 12.85 -4.74
CA ASN A 399 -0.09 12.81 -4.87
C ASN A 399 0.31 12.45 -6.31
N ARG A 400 1.35 13.05 -6.88
CA ARG A 400 1.74 12.83 -8.28
C ARG A 400 2.64 11.62 -8.51
N HIS A 401 3.32 11.12 -7.48
CA HIS A 401 4.46 10.21 -7.65
C HIS A 401 4.39 8.95 -6.81
N VAL A 402 3.73 9.00 -5.65
CA VAL A 402 3.74 7.90 -4.69
C VAL A 402 3.01 6.66 -5.24
N GLY A 403 3.61 5.50 -5.06
CA GLY A 403 2.97 4.25 -5.44
C GLY A 403 1.96 3.74 -4.43
N HIS A 404 1.19 2.70 -4.82
CA HIS A 404 0.10 2.18 -4.00
C HIS A 404 0.53 1.89 -2.55
N LEU A 405 1.58 1.10 -2.36
CA LEU A 405 2.10 0.80 -1.02
C LEU A 405 2.60 2.06 -0.31
N GLY A 406 3.27 2.95 -1.04
CA GLY A 406 3.81 4.19 -0.49
C GLY A 406 2.74 5.12 0.09
N ILE A 407 1.47 5.01 -0.34
CA ILE A 407 0.34 5.74 0.25
C ILE A 407 0.24 5.42 1.75
N PHE A 408 0.44 4.15 2.14
CA PHE A 408 0.22 3.68 3.51
C PHE A 408 1.52 3.52 4.31
N VAL A 409 2.59 3.06 3.65
CA VAL A 409 3.83 2.67 4.34
C VAL A 409 4.94 3.71 4.25
N SER A 410 4.82 4.75 3.45
CA SER A 410 5.92 5.72 3.34
C SER A 410 5.94 6.62 4.56
N ALA A 411 7.09 6.67 5.27
CA ALA A 411 7.25 7.61 6.38
C ALA A 411 7.07 9.06 5.90
N LYS A 412 7.57 9.35 4.68
CA LYS A 412 7.42 10.65 4.03
C LYS A 412 5.94 11.05 3.89
N VAL A 413 5.11 10.10 3.47
CA VAL A 413 3.66 10.32 3.26
C VAL A 413 2.92 10.40 4.58
N ALA A 414 3.29 9.57 5.56
CA ALA A 414 2.72 9.62 6.90
C ALA A 414 2.96 10.98 7.56
N ARG A 415 4.21 11.48 7.52
CA ARG A 415 4.62 12.73 8.20
C ARG A 415 4.04 13.99 7.56
N LEU A 416 3.71 13.97 6.27
CA LEU A 416 3.14 15.11 5.56
C LEU A 416 1.65 14.93 5.26
N GLU A 417 1.28 14.05 4.34
CA GLU A 417 -0.11 13.90 3.87
C GLU A 417 -1.07 13.39 4.96
N HIS A 418 -0.75 12.31 5.66
CA HIS A 418 -1.65 11.80 6.72
C HIS A 418 -1.73 12.74 7.92
N ARG A 419 -0.60 13.37 8.30
CA ARG A 419 -0.60 14.44 9.31
C ARG A 419 -1.53 15.59 8.91
N ALA A 420 -1.39 16.09 7.68
CA ALA A 420 -2.20 17.18 7.16
C ALA A 420 -3.70 16.83 7.12
N ILE A 421 -4.04 15.58 6.77
CA ILE A 421 -5.42 15.09 6.78
C ILE A 421 -5.98 15.13 8.20
N LEU A 422 -5.28 14.53 9.17
CA LEU A 422 -5.73 14.44 10.57
C LEU A 422 -5.84 15.83 11.23
N GLU A 423 -4.84 16.69 11.07
CA GLU A 423 -4.87 18.08 11.58
C GLU A 423 -6.01 18.90 10.96
N SER A 424 -6.42 18.56 9.74
CA SER A 424 -7.47 19.29 9.03
C SER A 424 -8.88 18.77 9.29
N LEU A 425 -9.08 17.62 9.96
CA LEU A 425 -10.41 17.03 10.16
C LEU A 425 -11.44 18.00 10.75
N PRO A 426 -11.14 18.78 11.81
CA PRO A 426 -12.10 19.75 12.34
C PRO A 426 -12.53 20.81 11.32
N ARG A 427 -11.60 21.25 10.45
CA ARG A 427 -11.92 22.19 9.36
C ARG A 427 -12.79 21.53 8.30
N ILE A 428 -12.47 20.29 7.92
CA ILE A 428 -13.21 19.51 6.91
C ILE A 428 -14.66 19.28 7.34
N GLU A 429 -14.89 18.98 8.63
CA GLU A 429 -16.24 18.78 9.16
C GLU A 429 -17.13 20.02 9.04
N THR A 430 -16.54 21.21 9.14
CA THR A 430 -17.23 22.50 9.04
C THR A 430 -17.44 23.03 7.62
N LEU A 431 -16.83 22.39 6.60
CA LEU A 431 -17.06 22.77 5.21
C LEU A 431 -18.54 22.57 4.86
N PRO A 432 -19.14 23.46 4.05
CA PRO A 432 -20.46 23.19 3.51
C PRO A 432 -20.41 21.97 2.57
N PRO A 433 -21.54 21.31 2.30
CA PRO A 433 -21.63 20.31 1.26
C PRO A 433 -21.00 20.79 -0.06
N GLY A 434 -20.27 19.91 -0.73
CA GLY A 434 -19.45 20.27 -1.88
C GLY A 434 -18.29 19.32 -2.13
N LEU A 435 -17.63 19.51 -3.28
CA LEU A 435 -16.39 18.83 -3.66
C LEU A 435 -15.21 19.80 -3.51
N TYR A 436 -14.15 19.34 -2.85
CA TYR A 436 -12.97 20.16 -2.55
C TYR A 436 -11.69 19.38 -2.85
N GLU A 437 -10.72 20.07 -3.45
CA GLU A 437 -9.35 19.58 -3.55
C GLU A 437 -8.53 20.14 -2.38
N MET A 438 -7.94 19.26 -1.59
CA MET A 438 -6.96 19.61 -0.58
C MET A 438 -5.60 19.83 -1.25
N LYS A 439 -5.08 21.06 -1.16
CA LYS A 439 -3.71 21.39 -1.57
C LYS A 439 -2.84 21.56 -0.33
N ILE A 440 -1.69 20.89 -0.33
CA ILE A 440 -0.67 20.99 0.70
C ILE A 440 0.51 21.74 0.09
N ASP A 441 0.65 23.01 0.44
CA ASP A 441 1.80 23.82 0.03
C ASP A 441 2.89 23.66 1.10
N ASN A 442 3.94 22.90 0.78
CA ASN A 442 5.11 22.71 1.64
C ASN A 442 6.33 23.46 1.04
N PRO A 443 6.53 24.75 1.36
CA PRO A 443 7.58 25.57 0.75
C PRO A 443 9.00 25.11 1.11
N SER A 444 9.18 24.33 2.19
CA SER A 444 10.49 23.81 2.59
C SER A 444 10.89 22.54 1.83
N GLY A 445 9.92 21.79 1.29
CA GLY A 445 10.12 20.47 0.70
C GLY A 445 10.48 19.36 1.71
N ASP A 446 10.58 19.69 3.00
CA ASP A 446 10.91 18.75 4.07
C ASP A 446 9.64 17.98 4.52
N PRO A 447 9.61 16.65 4.47
CA PRO A 447 8.48 15.87 4.95
C PRO A 447 8.33 15.87 6.48
N ASP A 448 9.34 16.26 7.25
CA ASP A 448 9.32 16.28 8.73
C ASP A 448 8.74 17.57 9.34
N CYS A 449 8.12 18.41 8.51
CA CYS A 449 7.54 19.68 8.92
C CYS A 449 6.43 19.55 9.98
N ARG A 450 6.59 20.29 11.08
CA ARG A 450 5.56 20.48 12.12
C ARG A 450 4.54 21.55 11.71
N GLU A 451 3.43 21.63 12.45
CA GLU A 451 2.38 22.64 12.27
C GLU A 451 2.99 24.05 12.15
N GLY A 452 2.67 24.75 11.04
CA GLY A 452 3.26 26.04 10.66
C GLY A 452 4.33 26.01 9.57
N ALA A 453 4.89 24.83 9.23
CA ALA A 453 5.89 24.68 8.16
C ALA A 453 5.30 24.24 6.79
N TYR A 454 4.01 23.88 6.74
CA TYR A 454 3.22 23.68 5.52
C TYR A 454 1.84 24.35 5.66
N GLN A 455 1.21 24.67 4.54
CA GLN A 455 -0.12 25.29 4.51
C GLN A 455 -1.13 24.38 3.80
N VAL A 456 -2.29 24.18 4.42
CA VAL A 456 -3.42 23.45 3.81
C VAL A 456 -4.52 24.41 3.39
N ARG A 457 -4.88 24.34 2.10
CA ARG A 457 -6.05 25.03 1.52
C ARG A 457 -7.00 24.04 0.86
N PHE A 458 -8.29 24.36 0.93
CA PHE A 458 -9.36 23.63 0.27
C PHE A 458 -9.86 24.45 -0.91
N GLU A 459 -9.60 23.98 -2.12
CA GLU A 459 -10.10 24.61 -3.34
C GLU A 459 -11.41 23.95 -3.74
N ALA A 460 -12.48 24.73 -3.87
CA ALA A 460 -13.74 24.20 -4.39
C ALA A 460 -13.54 23.70 -5.83
N ARG A 461 -14.20 22.59 -6.14
CA ARG A 461 -14.19 21.92 -7.44
C ARG A 461 -15.60 21.58 -7.85
N GLU A 462 -15.79 21.42 -9.15
CA GLU A 462 -17.04 20.94 -9.70
C GLU A 462 -16.96 19.43 -9.93
N VAL A 463 -18.07 18.70 -9.77
CA VAL A 463 -18.14 17.27 -10.12
C VAL A 463 -17.74 17.06 -11.60
N SER A 464 -18.04 18.04 -12.46
CA SER A 464 -17.64 18.05 -13.86
C SER A 464 -16.14 18.18 -14.11
N ASP A 465 -15.33 18.52 -13.10
CA ASP A 465 -13.86 18.54 -13.18
C ASP A 465 -13.28 17.12 -13.10
N ILE A 466 -14.04 16.16 -12.55
CA ILE A 466 -13.67 14.75 -12.45
C ILE A 466 -14.11 14.04 -13.73
N ARG A 467 -13.23 14.06 -14.75
CA ARG A 467 -13.48 13.39 -16.04
C ARG A 467 -12.40 12.35 -16.33
N PHE A 468 -12.86 11.13 -16.57
CA PHE A 468 -12.02 10.01 -16.96
C PHE A 468 -12.66 9.29 -18.15
N ALA A 469 -11.84 8.72 -19.04
CA ALA A 469 -12.34 7.86 -20.10
C ALA A 469 -12.99 6.60 -19.51
N ARG A 470 -14.03 6.09 -20.18
CA ARG A 470 -14.76 4.88 -19.78
C ARG A 470 -15.01 3.99 -21.00
N GLN A 471 -14.98 2.68 -20.78
CA GLN A 471 -15.26 1.64 -21.78
C GLN A 471 -16.40 0.73 -21.31
N ASP A 472 -17.46 1.32 -20.76
CA ASP A 472 -18.54 0.57 -20.08
C ASP A 472 -19.14 -0.57 -20.93
N PRO A 473 -19.42 -0.41 -22.24
CA PRO A 473 -19.96 -1.52 -23.05
C PRO A 473 -19.05 -2.76 -23.10
N ALA A 474 -17.73 -2.58 -23.10
CA ALA A 474 -16.77 -3.67 -23.09
C ALA A 474 -16.90 -4.48 -21.78
N PHE A 475 -16.91 -3.77 -20.66
CA PHE A 475 -17.00 -4.39 -19.34
C PHE A 475 -18.39 -4.97 -19.05
N GLU A 476 -19.46 -4.42 -19.62
CA GLU A 476 -20.78 -5.05 -19.57
C GLU A 476 -20.76 -6.43 -20.23
N ARG A 477 -20.10 -6.58 -21.40
CA ARG A 477 -19.94 -7.89 -22.05
C ARG A 477 -19.08 -8.85 -21.23
N VAL A 478 -18.03 -8.35 -20.57
CA VAL A 478 -17.21 -9.15 -19.64
C VAL A 478 -18.05 -9.62 -18.45
N ARG A 479 -18.87 -8.74 -17.87
CA ARG A 479 -19.80 -9.10 -16.79
C ARG A 479 -20.79 -10.17 -17.25
N ASP A 480 -21.41 -10.00 -18.40
CA ASP A 480 -22.40 -10.95 -18.92
C ASP A 480 -21.76 -12.32 -19.28
N LEU A 481 -20.50 -12.34 -19.70
CA LEU A 481 -19.71 -13.57 -19.84
C LEU A 481 -19.43 -14.21 -18.48
N SER A 482 -18.97 -13.40 -17.51
CA SER A 482 -18.68 -13.85 -16.15
C SER A 482 -19.89 -14.49 -15.48
N GLU A 483 -21.06 -13.83 -15.53
CA GLU A 483 -22.29 -14.33 -14.91
C GLU A 483 -22.73 -15.67 -15.53
N ARG A 484 -22.55 -15.85 -16.85
CA ARG A 484 -22.83 -17.13 -17.52
C ARG A 484 -21.85 -18.24 -17.12
N ASN A 485 -20.54 -17.95 -17.14
CA ASN A 485 -19.52 -18.92 -16.77
C ASN A 485 -19.65 -19.35 -15.30
N GLU A 486 -19.87 -18.39 -14.41
CA GLU A 486 -20.08 -18.66 -12.99
C GLU A 486 -21.36 -19.46 -12.76
N ALA A 487 -22.48 -19.11 -13.41
CA ALA A 487 -23.71 -19.89 -13.32
C ALA A 487 -23.51 -21.34 -13.79
N PHE A 488 -22.76 -21.54 -14.88
CA PHE A 488 -22.42 -22.87 -15.37
C PHE A 488 -21.53 -23.64 -14.37
N TYR A 489 -20.44 -23.03 -13.91
CA TYR A 489 -19.51 -23.64 -12.96
C TYR A 489 -20.21 -24.04 -11.67
N ARG A 490 -20.90 -23.09 -11.02
CA ARG A 490 -21.62 -23.30 -9.76
C ARG A 490 -22.65 -24.41 -9.85
N THR A 491 -23.36 -24.52 -10.97
CA THR A 491 -24.46 -25.48 -11.13
C THR A 491 -23.95 -26.88 -11.48
N PHE A 492 -22.98 -26.98 -12.40
CA PHE A 492 -22.62 -28.25 -13.02
C PHE A 492 -21.26 -28.81 -12.61
N VAL A 493 -20.32 -27.97 -12.16
CA VAL A 493 -18.93 -28.37 -11.89
C VAL A 493 -18.60 -28.32 -10.40
N SER A 494 -18.94 -27.21 -9.72
CA SER A 494 -18.69 -26.99 -8.29
C SER A 494 -19.12 -28.16 -7.40
N PRO A 495 -20.30 -28.79 -7.56
CA PRO A 495 -20.70 -29.91 -6.70
C PRO A 495 -19.73 -31.10 -6.76
N TRP A 496 -19.16 -31.37 -7.93
CA TRP A 496 -18.18 -32.45 -8.11
C TRP A 496 -16.81 -32.08 -7.55
N VAL A 497 -16.36 -30.84 -7.78
CA VAL A 497 -15.09 -30.36 -7.22
C VAL A 497 -15.15 -30.43 -5.69
N ARG A 498 -16.21 -29.90 -5.08
CA ARG A 498 -16.42 -29.95 -3.62
C ARG A 498 -16.51 -31.36 -3.08
N ALA A 499 -17.11 -32.30 -3.82
CA ALA A 499 -17.18 -33.70 -3.41
C ALA A 499 -15.82 -34.41 -3.44
N LEU A 500 -14.88 -33.94 -4.27
CA LEU A 500 -13.54 -34.50 -4.43
C LEU A 500 -12.48 -33.76 -3.61
N THR A 501 -12.71 -32.49 -3.25
CA THR A 501 -11.84 -31.72 -2.37
C THR A 501 -11.86 -32.29 -0.95
N THR A 502 -10.68 -32.41 -0.35
CA THR A 502 -10.50 -32.78 1.06
C THR A 502 -9.66 -31.73 1.78
N PRO A 503 -9.71 -31.67 3.12
CA PRO A 503 -8.82 -30.79 3.88
C PRO A 503 -7.34 -31.03 3.59
N TRP A 504 -6.96 -32.28 3.32
CA TRP A 504 -5.58 -32.65 2.96
C TRP A 504 -5.18 -32.13 1.58
N SER A 505 -6.02 -32.28 0.56
CA SER A 505 -5.73 -31.74 -0.77
C SER A 505 -5.65 -30.22 -0.77
N ALA A 506 -6.53 -29.55 0.00
CA ALA A 506 -6.50 -28.10 0.16
C ALA A 506 -5.19 -27.63 0.85
N ALA A 507 -4.78 -28.28 1.94
CA ALA A 507 -3.52 -27.99 2.62
C ALA A 507 -2.29 -28.24 1.72
N MET A 508 -2.35 -29.28 0.87
CA MET A 508 -1.31 -29.56 -0.11
C MET A 508 -1.22 -28.46 -1.17
N LEU A 509 -2.36 -28.00 -1.70
CA LEU A 509 -2.40 -26.87 -2.65
C LEU A 509 -1.86 -25.58 -2.04
N GLU A 510 -2.24 -25.27 -0.79
CA GLU A 510 -1.68 -24.15 -0.05
C GLU A 510 -0.15 -24.26 0.02
N THR A 511 0.36 -25.40 0.51
CA THR A 511 1.80 -25.62 0.72
C THR A 511 2.59 -25.55 -0.58
N LEU A 512 2.03 -26.10 -1.67
CA LEU A 512 2.66 -26.14 -2.98
C LEU A 512 2.55 -24.83 -3.76
N HIS A 513 1.73 -23.87 -3.30
CA HIS A 513 1.56 -22.59 -3.97
C HIS A 513 2.93 -21.92 -4.24
N PRO A 514 3.23 -21.46 -5.47
CA PRO A 514 4.58 -20.98 -5.84
C PRO A 514 5.12 -19.87 -4.92
N MET A 515 4.23 -18.98 -4.46
CA MET A 515 4.58 -17.92 -3.51
C MET A 515 5.10 -18.45 -2.17
N ARG A 516 4.58 -19.59 -1.69
CA ARG A 516 5.07 -20.23 -0.45
C ARG A 516 6.28 -21.10 -0.72
N THR A 517 6.19 -22.01 -1.69
CA THR A 517 7.26 -22.97 -2.01
C THR A 517 8.59 -22.28 -2.31
N SER A 518 8.59 -21.20 -3.11
CA SER A 518 9.82 -20.44 -3.44
C SER A 518 10.51 -19.83 -2.22
N ARG A 519 9.79 -19.63 -1.12
CA ARG A 519 10.30 -19.10 0.15
C ARG A 519 10.70 -20.23 1.08
N TYR A 520 9.79 -21.18 1.35
CA TYR A 520 10.02 -22.30 2.27
C TYR A 520 11.25 -23.13 1.92
N LEU A 521 11.48 -23.35 0.62
CA LEU A 521 12.63 -24.12 0.15
C LEU A 521 13.97 -23.56 0.63
N LEU A 522 14.07 -22.26 0.93
CA LEU A 522 15.32 -21.65 1.42
C LEU A 522 15.49 -21.72 2.95
N SER A 523 14.49 -22.20 3.70
CA SER A 523 14.61 -22.35 5.16
C SER A 523 15.54 -23.50 5.54
N GLU A 524 16.13 -23.42 6.73
CA GLU A 524 16.97 -24.52 7.26
C GLU A 524 16.17 -25.80 7.53
N GLY A 525 14.85 -25.67 7.73
CA GLY A 525 13.95 -26.80 7.94
C GLY A 525 13.74 -27.64 6.68
N PHE A 526 13.70 -27.00 5.50
CA PHE A 526 13.50 -27.69 4.21
C PHE A 526 14.83 -27.99 3.50
N MET A 527 15.81 -27.08 3.56
CA MET A 527 17.15 -27.26 3.00
C MET A 527 18.22 -27.17 4.10
N PRO A 528 18.60 -28.29 4.75
CA PRO A 528 19.53 -28.28 5.88
C PRO A 528 20.91 -27.69 5.59
N TRP A 529 21.38 -27.74 4.33
CA TRP A 529 22.66 -27.15 3.91
C TRP A 529 22.68 -25.62 4.00
N MET A 530 21.52 -24.95 4.13
CA MET A 530 21.44 -23.52 4.41
C MET A 530 22.06 -23.13 5.76
N ARG A 531 22.31 -24.10 6.67
CA ARG A 531 23.11 -23.89 7.88
C ARG A 531 24.56 -23.55 7.58
N ASP A 532 25.12 -24.14 6.53
CA ASP A 532 26.48 -23.85 6.08
C ASP A 532 26.54 -22.43 5.49
N VAL A 533 25.48 -21.99 4.80
CA VAL A 533 25.34 -20.60 4.32
C VAL A 533 25.29 -19.62 5.50
N ARG A 534 24.52 -19.91 6.56
CA ARG A 534 24.50 -19.10 7.78
C ARG A 534 25.89 -18.98 8.39
N TRP A 535 26.59 -20.11 8.56
CA TRP A 535 27.94 -20.12 9.12
C TRP A 535 28.91 -19.31 8.25
N LEU A 536 28.88 -19.48 6.93
CA LEU A 536 29.70 -18.68 6.01
C LEU A 536 29.35 -17.19 6.08
N ALA A 537 28.06 -16.85 6.17
CA ALA A 537 27.58 -15.48 6.28
C ALA A 537 28.04 -14.80 7.57
N GLU A 538 28.05 -15.52 8.70
CA GLU A 538 28.60 -15.02 9.97
C GLU A 538 30.10 -14.66 9.82
N GLN A 539 30.87 -15.52 9.16
CA GLN A 539 32.30 -15.27 8.92
C GLN A 539 32.54 -14.11 7.96
N VAL A 540 31.78 -14.03 6.87
CA VAL A 540 31.84 -12.94 5.90
C VAL A 540 31.41 -11.62 6.54
N ALA A 541 30.37 -11.61 7.37
CA ALA A 541 29.91 -10.40 8.05
C ALA A 541 30.94 -9.90 9.07
N ALA A 542 31.66 -10.80 9.75
CA ALA A 542 32.71 -10.44 10.70
C ALA A 542 33.96 -9.84 10.03
N ASP A 543 34.26 -10.24 8.79
CA ASP A 543 35.45 -9.82 8.03
C ASP A 543 35.07 -9.37 6.61
N ARG A 544 34.11 -8.44 6.52
CA ARG A 544 33.53 -7.96 5.26
C ARG A 544 34.51 -7.06 4.48
N HIS A 545 34.68 -7.32 3.18
CA HIS A 545 35.58 -6.57 2.30
C HIS A 545 34.86 -5.96 1.09
N PRO A 546 34.18 -4.81 1.26
CA PRO A 546 33.50 -4.14 0.15
C PRO A 546 34.49 -3.60 -0.88
N ALA A 547 34.16 -3.77 -2.17
CA ALA A 547 34.86 -3.05 -3.23
C ALA A 547 34.58 -1.54 -3.12
N ALA A 548 35.56 -0.73 -3.50
CA ALA A 548 35.41 0.73 -3.52
C ALA A 548 34.23 1.16 -4.40
N ALA A 549 33.51 2.22 -4.01
CA ALA A 549 32.32 2.68 -4.73
C ALA A 549 32.63 3.16 -6.16
N ASP A 550 33.86 3.61 -6.41
CA ASP A 550 34.37 4.03 -7.71
C ASP A 550 35.06 2.89 -8.49
N ASN A 551 35.01 1.65 -8.01
CA ASN A 551 35.53 0.49 -8.73
C ASN A 551 34.77 0.33 -10.08
N PRO A 552 35.46 0.32 -11.24
CA PRO A 552 34.81 0.27 -12.54
C PRO A 552 33.87 -0.91 -12.78
N PHE A 553 34.17 -2.08 -12.20
CA PHE A 553 33.32 -3.27 -12.33
C PHE A 553 32.01 -3.13 -11.54
N LYS A 554 32.06 -2.48 -10.37
CA LYS A 554 30.87 -2.22 -9.55
C LYS A 554 29.96 -1.19 -10.21
N VAL A 555 30.53 -0.11 -10.75
CA VAL A 555 29.77 0.89 -11.52
C VAL A 555 29.10 0.24 -12.74
N GLU A 556 29.81 -0.65 -13.45
CA GLU A 556 29.21 -1.37 -14.59
C GLU A 556 28.13 -2.38 -14.13
N GLU A 557 28.29 -3.03 -12.97
CA GLU A 557 27.24 -3.87 -12.37
C GLU A 557 25.95 -3.07 -12.15
N GLU A 558 26.04 -1.87 -11.56
CA GLU A 558 24.89 -0.99 -11.32
C GLU A 558 24.19 -0.60 -12.64
N HIS A 559 24.95 -0.32 -13.70
CA HIS A 559 24.41 -0.06 -15.02
C HIS A 559 23.74 -1.29 -15.64
N VAL A 560 24.32 -2.49 -15.48
CA VAL A 560 23.71 -3.74 -15.96
C VAL A 560 22.40 -4.01 -15.22
N VAL A 561 22.39 -3.90 -13.90
CA VAL A 561 21.19 -4.08 -13.06
C VAL A 561 20.08 -3.12 -13.48
N SER A 562 20.42 -1.86 -13.72
CA SER A 562 19.46 -0.83 -14.18
C SER A 562 18.91 -1.14 -15.57
N ARG A 563 19.78 -1.55 -16.52
CA ARG A 563 19.34 -1.96 -17.87
C ARG A 563 18.43 -3.18 -17.86
N VAL A 564 18.66 -4.13 -16.96
CA VAL A 564 17.77 -5.29 -16.79
C VAL A 564 16.41 -4.84 -16.28
N ALA A 565 16.36 -3.94 -15.28
CA ALA A 565 15.11 -3.37 -14.78
C ALA A 565 14.33 -2.66 -15.90
N GLU A 566 15.01 -1.80 -16.67
CA GLU A 566 14.43 -1.12 -17.84
C GLU A 566 13.92 -2.10 -18.90
N GLY A 567 14.66 -3.19 -19.16
CA GLY A 567 14.26 -4.23 -20.11
C GLY A 567 13.00 -4.98 -19.65
N ILE A 568 12.91 -5.30 -18.36
CA ILE A 568 11.70 -5.91 -17.76
C ILE A 568 10.52 -4.93 -17.86
N GLU A 569 10.74 -3.65 -17.54
CA GLU A 569 9.70 -2.62 -17.63
C GLU A 569 9.21 -2.45 -19.08
N GLN A 570 10.10 -2.40 -20.06
CA GLN A 570 9.73 -2.36 -21.48
C GLN A 570 8.91 -3.59 -21.88
N GLY A 571 9.33 -4.78 -21.43
CA GLY A 571 8.57 -6.02 -21.64
C GLY A 571 7.17 -5.97 -21.03
N ARG A 572 7.04 -5.43 -19.81
CA ARG A 572 5.75 -5.20 -19.15
C ARG A 572 4.88 -4.23 -19.97
N ARG A 573 5.41 -3.07 -20.38
CA ARG A 573 4.67 -2.09 -21.19
C ARG A 573 4.18 -2.70 -22.51
N LEU A 574 4.99 -3.53 -23.16
CA LEU A 574 4.59 -4.27 -24.37
C LEU A 574 3.48 -5.29 -24.09
N ARG A 575 3.60 -6.06 -23.01
CA ARG A 575 2.56 -7.00 -22.55
C ARG A 575 1.25 -6.26 -22.32
N ASP A 576 1.26 -5.20 -21.54
CA ASP A 576 0.06 -4.45 -21.16
C ASP A 576 -0.62 -3.85 -22.39
N ALA A 577 0.15 -3.25 -23.32
CA ALA A 577 -0.38 -2.72 -24.58
C ALA A 577 -0.95 -3.81 -25.50
N LEU A 578 -0.34 -4.99 -25.54
CA LEU A 578 -0.88 -6.13 -26.30
C LEU A 578 -2.19 -6.63 -25.69
N TRP A 579 -2.25 -6.73 -24.36
CA TRP A 579 -3.44 -7.17 -23.64
C TRP A 579 -4.60 -6.21 -23.87
N GLU A 580 -4.39 -4.90 -23.80
CA GLU A 580 -5.44 -3.93 -24.07
C GLU A 580 -5.96 -4.01 -25.51
N ARG A 581 -5.07 -4.12 -26.51
CA ARG A 581 -5.49 -4.30 -27.91
C ARG A 581 -6.29 -5.59 -28.12
N LEU A 582 -5.89 -6.67 -27.47
CA LEU A 582 -6.62 -7.94 -27.51
C LEU A 582 -7.98 -7.81 -26.82
N PHE A 583 -8.04 -7.11 -25.68
CA PHE A 583 -9.28 -6.85 -24.97
C PHE A 583 -10.26 -6.05 -25.84
N ASP A 584 -9.80 -4.95 -26.45
CA ASP A 584 -10.62 -4.13 -27.35
C ASP A 584 -11.09 -4.96 -28.56
N SER A 585 -10.22 -5.81 -29.13
CA SER A 585 -10.61 -6.69 -30.24
C SER A 585 -11.66 -7.73 -29.87
N LEU A 586 -11.60 -8.28 -28.65
CA LEU A 586 -12.50 -9.32 -28.18
C LEU A 586 -13.85 -8.74 -27.75
N TYR A 587 -13.81 -7.60 -27.08
CA TYR A 587 -14.97 -7.03 -26.44
C TYR A 587 -15.53 -5.84 -27.22
N ASP A 588 -14.75 -4.87 -27.70
CA ASP A 588 -15.30 -3.68 -28.37
C ASP A 588 -15.70 -3.86 -29.84
N GLY A 589 -15.34 -4.99 -30.44
CA GLY A 589 -15.64 -5.30 -31.84
C GLY A 589 -14.72 -4.56 -32.81
N VAL A 590 -14.53 -5.12 -34.00
CA VAL A 590 -13.65 -4.55 -35.03
C VAL A 590 -14.23 -3.21 -35.52
N GLY A 591 -13.80 -2.09 -34.94
CA GLY A 591 -14.17 -0.76 -35.46
C GLY A 591 -14.08 0.45 -34.52
N SER A 592 -13.97 0.28 -33.20
CA SER A 592 -13.85 1.43 -32.28
C SER A 592 -12.39 1.87 -32.13
N ALA A 593 -11.84 2.53 -33.15
CA ALA A 593 -10.63 3.31 -32.98
C ALA A 593 -10.89 4.40 -31.93
N HIS A 594 -10.47 4.18 -30.69
CA HIS A 594 -10.30 5.28 -29.75
C HIS A 594 -9.18 6.18 -30.30
N PRO A 595 -9.36 7.50 -30.34
CA PRO A 595 -8.27 8.37 -30.72
C PRO A 595 -7.11 8.09 -29.78
N ALA A 596 -5.97 7.70 -30.34
CA ALA A 596 -4.71 7.68 -29.61
C ALA A 596 -4.63 9.01 -28.86
N GLY A 597 -4.55 8.95 -27.53
CA GLY A 597 -4.69 10.09 -26.64
C GLY A 597 -3.90 11.28 -27.18
N ALA A 598 -4.57 12.44 -27.22
CA ALA A 598 -3.90 13.69 -27.48
C ALA A 598 -2.74 13.83 -26.50
N ASP A 599 -1.56 14.09 -27.04
CA ASP A 599 -0.35 14.48 -26.34
C ASP A 599 -0.71 15.43 -25.19
N PRO A 600 -0.29 15.19 -23.93
CA PRO A 600 -0.62 16.05 -22.80
C PRO A 600 0.11 17.40 -22.93
N GLN A 601 -0.38 18.25 -23.82
CA GLN A 601 -0.03 19.66 -23.86
C GLN A 601 -0.83 20.40 -22.80
N HIS A 602 -0.32 20.41 -21.57
CA HIS A 602 -0.46 21.59 -20.73
C HIS A 602 0.75 21.79 -19.79
N ARG A 603 1.63 22.70 -20.27
CA ARG A 603 2.65 23.50 -19.56
C ARG A 603 3.66 22.74 -18.69
N SER A 604 4.75 22.34 -19.35
CA SER A 604 6.05 22.11 -18.76
C SER A 604 6.70 23.43 -18.30
N GLU A 605 6.83 23.63 -17.00
CA GLU A 605 8.01 24.28 -16.42
C GLU A 605 8.50 23.37 -15.29
N GLY A 606 9.67 22.76 -15.50
CA GLY A 606 10.29 21.80 -14.58
C GLY A 606 10.82 20.55 -15.29
N THR A 607 11.88 20.68 -16.09
CA THR A 607 12.65 19.54 -16.59
C THR A 607 13.45 18.91 -15.46
N GLY A 608 12.87 17.89 -14.83
CA GLY A 608 13.58 16.85 -14.08
C GLY A 608 13.26 15.48 -14.69
N PRO A 609 14.12 14.46 -14.56
CA PRO A 609 13.84 13.13 -15.09
C PRO A 609 12.52 12.61 -14.51
N GLN A 610 11.62 12.16 -15.39
CA GLN A 610 10.40 11.46 -14.98
C GLN A 610 10.80 10.12 -14.37
N ASP A 611 10.81 10.06 -13.04
CA ASP A 611 11.02 8.82 -12.30
C ASP A 611 9.69 8.03 -12.26
N THR A 612 9.58 6.98 -13.08
CA THR A 612 8.35 6.17 -13.27
C THR A 612 8.23 4.97 -12.31
N ARG A 613 8.96 4.98 -11.18
CA ARG A 613 9.18 3.85 -10.24
C ARG A 613 7.98 3.32 -9.43
N SER A 614 6.75 3.78 -9.61
CA SER A 614 5.83 3.84 -8.46
C SER A 614 4.63 2.88 -8.40
N GLY A 615 4.71 1.59 -8.76
CA GLY A 615 3.50 0.72 -8.59
C GLY A 615 3.48 -0.06 -7.28
N LEU A 616 4.62 -0.67 -6.97
CA LEU A 616 4.92 -1.40 -5.76
C LEU A 616 6.30 -0.92 -5.31
N ASP A 617 6.37 0.32 -4.81
CA ASP A 617 7.63 0.87 -4.34
C ASP A 617 8.02 0.19 -3.02
N PHE A 618 8.75 -0.92 -3.13
CA PHE A 618 9.28 -1.67 -2.01
C PHE A 618 10.36 -0.89 -1.24
N GLN A 619 10.90 0.21 -1.80
CA GLN A 619 11.91 1.05 -1.14
C GLN A 619 11.26 2.03 -0.15
N ALA A 620 10.01 2.43 -0.37
CA ALA A 620 9.26 3.34 0.51
C ALA A 620 9.07 2.83 1.97
N ALA A 621 9.27 1.54 2.22
CA ALA A 621 9.09 0.89 3.52
C ALA A 621 10.19 1.19 4.58
N GLY A 622 10.85 2.35 4.53
CA GLY A 622 12.04 2.71 5.34
C GLY A 622 11.92 2.51 6.86
N ILE A 623 13.06 2.16 7.49
CA ILE A 623 13.29 2.12 8.94
C ILE A 623 14.36 3.17 9.30
N SER A 624 14.06 4.02 10.29
CA SER A 624 15.02 4.94 10.90
C SER A 624 15.88 4.20 11.93
N ARG A 625 17.19 4.49 11.97
CA ARG A 625 18.15 3.88 12.91
C ARG A 625 17.73 4.18 14.35
N THR A 626 17.38 3.15 15.13
CA THR A 626 17.49 3.23 16.60
C THR A 626 18.96 3.24 16.98
N ALA A 627 19.34 4.22 17.79
CA ALA A 627 20.69 4.45 18.25
C ALA A 627 21.25 3.21 18.96
N ALA A 628 22.45 2.79 18.56
CA ALA A 628 23.23 1.83 19.30
C ALA A 628 23.49 2.35 20.72
N ILE A 629 22.97 1.64 21.71
CA ILE A 629 23.39 1.77 23.11
C ILE A 629 24.82 1.20 23.14
N GLY A 630 25.80 2.09 23.28
CA GLY A 630 27.18 1.70 23.48
C GLY A 630 27.36 1.06 24.86
N GLU A 631 27.81 -0.19 24.88
CA GLU A 631 28.52 -0.75 26.03
C GLU A 631 29.98 -0.30 25.96
N ASN A 632 30.29 0.75 26.72
CA ASN A 632 31.43 0.83 27.65
C ASN A 632 31.41 2.15 28.43
#